data_AF-A0A821I1M6-F1
#
_entry.id   AF-A0A821I1M6-F1
#
_cell.length_a   1.000
_cell.length_b   1.000
_cell.length_c   1.000
_cell.angle_alpha   90.00
_cell.angle_beta   90.00
_cell.angle_gamma   90.00
#
_symmetry.space_group_name_H-M   'P 1'
#
loop_
_entity.id
_entity.type
_entity.pdbx_description
1 polymer ?
#
loop_
_entity_poly.entity_id
_entity_poly.type
_entity_poly.pdbx_seq_one_letter_code
_entity_poly.pdbx_strand_id
1 'polypeptide(L)'
;MIGAKFINTRMEAAKFIESNLTDALFQESNRAGLSFHNAVLIRSHFTEPPQNMKFMNTDLYGNDWKNEDIVNHTFSQQTNTVINTRFSNSTFSEIDSKQLVMDGGAERVDIIIPKNTRTIYTSIGANDLKEHQSDYSLIDNIQLYIYK
;
A
#
# COMPACT_ATOMS: atom_id res chain seq x y z
N MET A 1 -21.22 1.13 -2.02
CA MET A 1 -21.28 1.69 -3.38
C MET A 1 -20.60 0.74 -4.37
N ILE A 2 -20.90 -0.56 -4.28
CA ILE A 2 -20.31 -1.59 -5.14
C ILE A 2 -20.81 -1.35 -6.57
N GLY A 3 -19.90 -1.39 -7.55
CA GLY A 3 -20.23 -1.16 -8.97
C GLY A 3 -20.69 0.27 -9.29
N ALA A 4 -20.51 1.23 -8.37
CA ALA A 4 -20.89 2.61 -8.60
C ALA A 4 -20.14 3.21 -9.79
N LYS A 5 -20.80 4.06 -10.57
CA LYS A 5 -20.24 4.68 -11.76
C LYS A 5 -20.17 6.20 -11.56
N PHE A 6 -18.95 6.72 -11.49
CA PHE A 6 -18.62 8.13 -11.43
C PHE A 6 -18.09 8.55 -12.80
N ILE A 7 -19.00 8.88 -13.70
CA ILE A 7 -18.70 9.24 -15.09
C ILE A 7 -18.97 10.74 -15.26
N ASN A 8 -17.99 11.51 -15.74
CA ASN A 8 -18.13 12.95 -15.95
C ASN A 8 -18.53 13.73 -14.69
N THR A 9 -18.00 13.31 -13.53
CA THR A 9 -18.32 13.92 -12.23
C THR A 9 -17.21 14.86 -11.74
N ARG A 10 -17.60 15.89 -10.98
CA ARG A 10 -16.66 16.75 -10.25
C ARG A 10 -16.53 16.22 -8.84
N MET A 11 -15.38 15.62 -8.52
CA MET A 11 -15.14 15.00 -7.21
C MET A 11 -13.85 15.51 -6.57
N GLU A 12 -13.39 16.70 -6.94
CA GLU A 12 -12.20 17.28 -6.34
C GLU A 12 -12.32 17.31 -4.81
N ALA A 13 -11.32 16.77 -4.12
CA ALA A 13 -11.27 16.64 -2.67
C ALA A 13 -12.44 15.87 -2.01
N ALA A 14 -13.23 15.10 -2.77
CA ALA A 14 -14.28 14.26 -2.21
C ALA A 14 -13.72 13.16 -1.30
N LYS A 15 -14.55 12.73 -0.34
CA LYS A 15 -14.17 11.78 0.71
C LYS A 15 -15.03 10.53 0.63
N PHE A 16 -14.38 9.39 0.44
CA PHE A 16 -14.98 8.05 0.41
C PHE A 16 -14.51 7.24 1.62
N ILE A 17 -14.72 7.80 2.82
CA ILE A 17 -14.27 7.17 4.07
C ILE A 17 -15.11 5.91 4.30
N GLU A 18 -14.46 4.79 4.69
CA GLU A 18 -15.10 3.51 5.02
C GLU A 18 -16.02 2.96 3.93
N SER A 19 -15.81 3.41 2.68
CA SER A 19 -16.69 3.12 1.58
C SER A 19 -16.27 1.84 0.88
N ASN A 20 -17.24 0.96 0.62
CA ASN A 20 -17.04 -0.15 -0.30
C ASN A 20 -17.34 0.31 -1.74
N LEU A 21 -16.28 0.40 -2.54
CA LEU A 21 -16.21 0.80 -3.95
C LEU A 21 -15.65 -0.35 -4.81
N THR A 22 -15.85 -1.60 -4.40
CA THR A 22 -15.51 -2.77 -5.23
C THR A 22 -16.18 -2.66 -6.59
N ASP A 23 -15.41 -2.92 -7.67
CA ASP A 23 -15.85 -2.81 -9.06
C ASP A 23 -16.36 -1.40 -9.47
N ALA A 24 -16.07 -0.35 -8.70
CA ALA A 24 -16.49 1.01 -9.04
C ALA A 24 -15.72 1.56 -10.24
N LEU A 25 -16.36 2.40 -11.04
CA LEU A 25 -15.79 3.04 -12.24
C LEU A 25 -15.63 4.54 -12.02
N PHE A 26 -14.42 5.05 -12.24
CA PHE A 26 -14.08 6.46 -12.22
C PHE A 26 -13.56 6.90 -13.59
N GLN A 27 -14.45 7.45 -14.41
CA GLN A 27 -14.17 7.87 -15.79
C GLN A 27 -14.42 9.36 -15.96
N GLU A 28 -13.48 10.03 -16.65
CA GLU A 28 -13.62 11.45 -17.05
C GLU A 28 -13.99 12.39 -15.89
N SER A 29 -13.57 12.05 -14.66
CA SER A 29 -13.93 12.79 -13.46
C SER A 29 -12.73 13.54 -12.90
N ASN A 30 -12.93 14.79 -12.46
CA ASN A 30 -11.91 15.51 -11.69
C ASN A 30 -11.82 14.85 -10.31
N ARG A 31 -10.63 14.33 -9.99
CA ARG A 31 -10.37 13.45 -8.85
C ARG A 31 -9.10 13.82 -8.09
N ALA A 32 -8.58 15.01 -8.36
CA ALA A 32 -7.48 15.55 -7.58
C ALA A 32 -7.91 15.65 -6.10
N GLY A 33 -7.05 15.21 -5.17
CA GLY A 33 -7.34 15.37 -3.75
C GLY A 33 -8.27 14.33 -3.14
N LEU A 34 -8.72 13.30 -3.88
CA LEU A 34 -9.63 12.30 -3.33
C LEU A 34 -9.06 11.58 -2.10
N SER A 35 -9.94 11.26 -1.15
CA SER A 35 -9.57 10.51 0.06
C SER A 35 -10.36 9.21 0.18
N PHE A 36 -9.63 8.11 0.37
CA PHE A 36 -10.13 6.74 0.45
C PHE A 36 -9.79 6.07 1.80
N HIS A 37 -9.84 6.82 2.89
CA HIS A 37 -9.51 6.31 4.22
C HIS A 37 -10.41 5.11 4.60
N ASN A 38 -9.81 3.98 4.99
CA ASN A 38 -10.50 2.72 5.30
C ASN A 38 -11.42 2.20 4.16
N ALA A 39 -11.18 2.59 2.91
CA ALA A 39 -12.03 2.22 1.78
C ALA A 39 -11.59 0.91 1.10
N VAL A 40 -12.54 0.25 0.44
CA VAL A 40 -12.30 -0.94 -0.39
C VAL A 40 -12.50 -0.57 -1.86
N LEU A 41 -11.45 -0.68 -2.66
CA LEU A 41 -11.40 -0.33 -4.09
C LEU A 41 -10.98 -1.52 -4.96
N ILE A 42 -11.24 -2.73 -4.48
CA ILE A 42 -10.94 -3.98 -5.19
C ILE A 42 -11.54 -3.94 -6.60
N ARG A 43 -10.72 -4.20 -7.62
CA ARG A 43 -11.11 -4.19 -9.06
C ARG A 43 -11.82 -2.91 -9.51
N SER A 44 -11.62 -1.80 -8.81
CA SER A 44 -12.10 -0.51 -9.27
C SER A 44 -11.29 -0.04 -10.48
N HIS A 45 -11.95 0.71 -11.36
CA HIS A 45 -11.41 1.15 -12.63
C HIS A 45 -11.22 2.65 -12.71
N PHE A 46 -10.09 3.08 -13.27
CA PHE A 46 -9.65 4.48 -13.30
C PHE A 46 -9.04 4.82 -14.65
N THR A 47 -9.54 5.85 -15.34
CA THR A 47 -9.06 6.17 -16.70
C THR A 47 -7.73 6.93 -16.79
N GLU A 48 -7.17 7.35 -15.65
CA GLU A 48 -5.98 8.21 -15.55
C GLU A 48 -5.23 7.84 -14.28
N PRO A 49 -3.94 8.19 -14.17
CA PRO A 49 -3.16 8.00 -12.94
C PRO A 49 -3.74 8.75 -11.72
N PRO A 50 -3.44 8.31 -10.49
CA PRO A 50 -3.84 9.01 -9.28
C PRO A 50 -3.05 10.31 -9.09
N GLN A 51 -3.75 11.40 -8.73
CA GLN A 51 -3.16 12.74 -8.60
C GLN A 51 -3.51 13.33 -7.22
N ASN A 52 -2.50 13.47 -6.35
CA ASN A 52 -2.66 14.01 -4.99
C ASN A 52 -3.79 13.31 -4.19
N MET A 53 -3.88 11.98 -4.29
CA MET A 53 -4.88 11.18 -3.59
C MET A 53 -4.36 10.65 -2.26
N LYS A 54 -5.29 10.30 -1.37
CA LYS A 54 -5.00 9.75 -0.05
C LYS A 54 -5.56 8.33 0.08
N PHE A 55 -4.66 7.35 0.12
CA PHE A 55 -4.92 5.95 0.40
C PHE A 55 -4.36 5.63 1.78
N MET A 56 -5.24 5.40 2.74
CA MET A 56 -4.89 5.11 4.13
C MET A 56 -5.77 3.97 4.59
N ASN A 57 -5.16 2.84 4.96
CA ASN A 57 -5.90 1.61 5.29
C ASN A 57 -6.82 1.18 4.12
N THR A 58 -6.34 1.34 2.89
CA THR A 58 -7.14 1.14 1.68
C THR A 58 -6.79 -0.18 1.00
N ASP A 59 -7.77 -0.82 0.37
CA ASP A 59 -7.55 -2.02 -0.43
C ASP A 59 -7.72 -1.76 -1.93
N LEU A 60 -6.62 -1.74 -2.68
CA LEU A 60 -6.60 -1.48 -4.12
C LEU A 60 -6.42 -2.77 -4.95
N TYR A 61 -6.60 -3.95 -4.36
CA TYR A 61 -6.30 -5.21 -5.04
C TYR A 61 -7.02 -5.36 -6.39
N GLY A 62 -6.25 -5.67 -7.44
CA GLY A 62 -6.74 -5.86 -8.79
C GLY A 62 -7.30 -4.62 -9.48
N ASN A 63 -7.01 -3.40 -8.99
CA ASN A 63 -7.36 -2.17 -9.72
C ASN A 63 -6.43 -1.92 -10.92
N ASP A 64 -6.74 -0.93 -11.75
CA ASP A 64 -6.02 -0.66 -13.00
C ASP A 64 -4.62 -0.05 -12.81
N TRP A 65 -4.29 0.47 -11.63
CA TRP A 65 -3.05 1.20 -11.42
C TRP A 65 -1.88 0.28 -11.08
N LYS A 66 -0.72 0.61 -11.63
CA LYS A 66 0.53 0.02 -11.17
C LYS A 66 0.98 0.69 -9.88
N ASN A 67 1.77 0.00 -9.08
CA ASN A 67 2.26 0.53 -7.82
C ASN A 67 3.09 1.80 -8.03
N GLU A 68 3.85 1.87 -9.13
CA GLU A 68 4.66 3.04 -9.47
C GLU A 68 3.79 4.26 -9.80
N ASP A 69 2.62 4.05 -10.41
CA ASP A 69 1.65 5.13 -10.68
C ASP A 69 1.06 5.66 -9.38
N ILE A 70 0.97 4.83 -8.34
CA ILE A 70 0.44 5.24 -7.03
C ILE A 70 1.52 5.94 -6.19
N VAL A 71 2.73 5.37 -6.11
CA VAL A 71 3.76 5.83 -5.18
C VAL A 71 4.64 6.94 -5.76
N ASN A 72 5.03 6.83 -7.04
CA ASN A 72 6.03 7.72 -7.63
C ASN A 72 5.41 8.86 -8.44
N HIS A 73 4.11 8.79 -8.73
CA HIS A 73 3.45 9.82 -9.51
C HIS A 73 3.39 11.14 -8.74
N THR A 74 3.96 12.18 -9.34
CA THR A 74 3.92 13.54 -8.82
C THR A 74 3.09 14.39 -9.77
N PHE A 75 2.05 15.03 -9.24
CA PHE A 75 1.23 15.98 -9.98
C PHE A 75 1.33 17.35 -9.29
N SER A 76 1.76 18.38 -10.02
CA SER A 76 1.91 19.74 -9.47
C SER A 76 2.75 19.79 -8.17
N GLN A 77 3.85 19.02 -8.13
CA GLN A 77 4.72 18.85 -6.94
C GLN A 77 4.07 18.15 -5.74
N GLN A 78 2.84 17.65 -5.88
CA GLN A 78 2.14 16.88 -4.87
C GLN A 78 2.25 15.39 -5.17
N THR A 79 2.50 14.59 -4.14
CA THR A 79 2.54 13.13 -4.20
C THR A 79 1.29 12.55 -3.55
N ASN A 80 0.96 11.31 -3.90
CA ASN A 80 -0.11 10.58 -3.21
C ASN A 80 0.34 10.24 -1.78
N THR A 81 -0.59 10.26 -0.83
CA THR A 81 -0.37 9.67 0.50
C THR A 81 -0.79 8.21 0.43
N VAL A 82 0.12 7.29 0.78
CA VAL A 82 -0.11 5.84 0.67
C VAL A 82 0.44 5.15 1.92
N ILE A 83 -0.45 4.79 2.84
CA ILE A 83 -0.09 4.18 4.13
C ILE A 83 -1.05 3.02 4.41
N ASN A 84 -0.54 1.92 4.97
CA ASN A 84 -1.33 0.72 5.31
C ASN A 84 -2.22 0.25 4.15
N THR A 85 -1.75 0.39 2.91
CA THR A 85 -2.55 0.17 1.71
C THR A 85 -2.08 -1.08 0.99
N ARG A 86 -3.03 -1.96 0.63
CA ARG A 86 -2.76 -3.08 -0.28
C ARG A 86 -2.83 -2.60 -1.71
N PHE A 87 -1.78 -2.85 -2.48
CA PHE A 87 -1.70 -2.48 -3.89
C PHE A 87 -2.39 -3.48 -4.82
N SER A 88 -2.50 -3.12 -6.10
CA SER A 88 -3.13 -3.94 -7.13
C SER A 88 -2.52 -5.33 -7.24
N ASN A 89 -1.19 -5.42 -7.15
CA ASN A 89 -0.42 -6.66 -7.25
C ASN A 89 -0.32 -7.45 -5.93
N SER A 90 -1.17 -7.15 -4.94
CA SER A 90 -1.17 -7.75 -3.59
C SER A 90 0.02 -7.41 -2.69
N THR A 91 0.98 -6.58 -3.12
CA THR A 91 2.00 -6.07 -2.20
C THR A 91 1.40 -4.97 -1.31
N PHE A 92 2.14 -4.57 -0.28
CA PHE A 92 1.69 -3.56 0.67
C PHE A 92 2.58 -2.32 0.63
N SER A 93 1.99 -1.17 0.90
CA SER A 93 2.71 0.07 1.14
C SER A 93 3.45 0.03 2.48
N GLU A 94 4.13 1.13 2.81
CA GLU A 94 4.61 1.37 4.17
C GLU A 94 3.48 1.19 5.20
N ILE A 95 3.83 0.60 6.34
CA ILE A 95 2.94 0.41 7.48
C ILE A 95 3.21 1.50 8.51
N ASP A 96 2.17 2.22 8.94
CA ASP A 96 2.24 3.12 10.09
C ASP A 96 2.24 2.30 11.39
N SER A 97 3.44 2.07 11.92
CA SER A 97 3.65 1.28 13.13
C SER A 97 2.96 1.85 14.38
N LYS A 98 2.53 3.12 14.36
CA LYS A 98 1.74 3.71 15.45
C LYS A 98 0.32 3.15 15.53
N GLN A 99 -0.17 2.54 14.45
CA GLN A 99 -1.49 1.91 14.37
C GLN A 99 -1.44 0.40 14.69
N LEU A 100 -0.25 -0.16 14.87
CA LEU A 100 -0.11 -1.56 15.29
C LEU A 100 -0.44 -1.70 16.77
N VAL A 101 -1.32 -2.66 17.09
CA VAL A 101 -1.52 -3.07 18.48
C VAL A 101 -0.33 -3.94 18.86
N MET A 102 0.55 -3.39 19.71
CA MET A 102 1.62 -4.15 20.32
C MET A 102 1.03 -4.94 21.50
N ASP A 103 0.62 -6.18 21.26
CA ASP A 103 0.15 -7.10 22.32
C ASP A 103 1.31 -7.78 23.07
N GLY A 104 2.55 -7.41 22.75
CA GLY A 104 3.76 -7.98 23.31
C GLY A 104 4.20 -9.30 22.67
N GLY A 105 3.45 -9.82 21.68
CA GLY A 105 3.79 -11.03 20.94
C GLY A 105 4.64 -10.80 19.68
N ALA A 106 4.69 -9.56 19.18
CA ALA A 106 5.51 -9.19 18.03
C ALA A 106 6.90 -8.72 18.48
N GLU A 107 7.94 -9.45 18.08
CA GLU A 107 9.33 -9.03 18.27
C GLU A 107 9.82 -8.28 17.02
N ARG A 108 10.46 -7.12 17.22
CA ARG A 108 11.15 -6.42 16.13
C ARG A 108 12.37 -7.24 15.74
N VAL A 109 12.40 -7.68 14.48
CA VAL A 109 13.57 -8.35 13.91
C VAL A 109 14.17 -7.42 12.86
N ASP A 110 15.35 -6.88 13.15
CA ASP A 110 16.15 -6.18 12.15
C ASP A 110 16.80 -7.24 11.25
N ILE A 111 16.30 -7.40 10.03
CA ILE A 111 16.87 -8.34 9.06
C ILE A 111 17.92 -7.59 8.24
N ILE A 112 19.19 -8.00 8.37
CA ILE A 112 20.28 -7.52 7.53
C ILE A 112 20.25 -8.32 6.23
N ILE A 113 19.82 -7.71 5.12
CA ILE A 113 19.85 -8.35 3.80
C ILE A 113 21.06 -7.84 3.02
N PRO A 114 22.03 -8.70 2.69
CA PRO A 114 23.14 -8.31 1.83
C PRO A 114 22.63 -8.06 0.40
N LYS A 115 23.19 -7.02 -0.24
CA LYS A 115 22.72 -6.40 -1.50
C LYS A 115 22.60 -7.31 -2.73
N ASN A 116 23.12 -8.55 -2.67
CA ASN A 116 23.14 -9.48 -3.81
C ASN A 116 22.23 -10.70 -3.63
N THR A 117 21.34 -10.69 -2.64
CA THR A 117 20.42 -11.81 -2.38
C THR A 117 19.07 -11.58 -3.05
N ARG A 118 18.68 -12.44 -4.01
CA ARG A 118 17.28 -12.57 -4.45
C ARG A 118 16.48 -13.09 -3.27
N THR A 119 15.81 -12.21 -2.54
CA THR A 119 15.06 -12.59 -1.35
C THR A 119 13.64 -12.99 -1.76
N ILE A 120 13.34 -14.29 -1.67
CA ILE A 120 12.00 -14.86 -1.79
C ILE A 120 11.47 -14.98 -0.36
N TYR A 121 10.54 -14.12 0.04
CA TYR A 121 9.86 -14.27 1.33
C TYR A 121 8.81 -15.37 1.20
N THR A 122 9.12 -16.57 1.69
CA THR A 122 8.09 -17.52 2.10
C THR A 122 7.93 -17.38 3.61
N SER A 123 6.72 -17.54 4.13
CA SER A 123 6.45 -17.49 5.57
C SER A 123 7.28 -18.57 6.27
N ILE A 124 8.37 -18.19 6.94
CA ILE A 124 9.19 -19.11 7.73
C ILE A 124 8.66 -19.07 9.16
N GLY A 125 8.19 -20.21 9.66
CA GLY A 125 7.84 -20.36 11.07
C GLY A 125 9.08 -20.17 11.95
N ALA A 126 8.87 -19.71 13.19
CA ALA A 126 9.90 -19.22 14.12
C ALA A 126 11.08 -20.18 14.45
N ASN A 127 11.08 -21.42 13.95
CA ASN A 127 12.03 -22.46 14.35
C ASN A 127 13.23 -22.69 13.40
N ASP A 128 13.32 -22.01 12.25
CA ASP A 128 14.32 -22.33 11.22
C ASP A 128 15.45 -21.30 11.01
N LEU A 129 15.61 -20.31 11.91
CA LEU A 129 16.73 -19.36 11.82
C LEU A 129 18.00 -19.96 12.46
N LYS A 130 18.91 -20.50 11.64
CA LYS A 130 20.30 -20.78 12.05
C LYS A 130 21.21 -19.62 11.66
N GLU A 131 21.93 -19.06 12.64
CA GLU A 131 22.91 -18.00 12.46
C GLU A 131 24.07 -18.45 11.55
N HIS A 132 24.35 -17.66 10.52
CA HIS A 132 25.64 -17.68 9.83
C HIS A 132 26.21 -16.25 9.86
N GLN A 133 27.31 -16.06 10.61
CA GLN A 133 28.05 -14.80 10.65
C GLN A 133 28.91 -14.65 9.39
N SER A 134 28.80 -13.53 8.71
CA SER A 134 29.74 -13.07 7.68
C SER A 134 29.77 -11.55 7.68
N ASP A 135 30.96 -10.96 7.52
CA ASP A 135 31.24 -9.52 7.57
C ASP A 135 30.33 -8.67 6.67
N TYR A 136 29.74 -7.61 7.23
CA TYR A 136 28.79 -6.73 6.53
C TYR A 136 29.35 -5.31 6.31
N SER A 137 29.27 -4.82 5.08
CA SER A 137 29.33 -3.38 4.79
C SER A 137 28.15 -2.96 3.89
N LEU A 138 27.53 -1.83 4.28
CA LEU A 138 26.41 -1.10 3.67
C LEU A 138 25.02 -1.79 3.70
N ILE A 139 24.13 -1.19 4.50
CA ILE A 139 22.86 -1.73 5.02
C ILE A 139 21.66 -1.06 4.32
N ASP A 140 20.72 -1.84 3.79
CA ASP A 140 19.35 -1.38 3.53
C ASP A 140 18.45 -1.94 4.65
N ASN A 141 17.89 -1.06 5.49
CA ASN A 141 17.06 -1.47 6.64
C ASN A 141 15.64 -1.83 6.17
N ILE A 142 15.26 -3.10 6.26
CA ILE A 142 13.87 -3.54 6.12
C ILE A 142 13.34 -3.91 7.50
N GLN A 143 12.21 -3.32 7.90
CA GLN A 143 11.53 -3.64 9.16
C GLN A 143 10.55 -4.79 8.91
N LEU A 144 10.75 -5.93 9.59
CA LEU A 144 9.83 -7.06 9.59
C LEU A 144 9.32 -7.31 11.02
N TYR A 145 8.02 -7.52 11.17
CA TYR A 145 7.38 -7.94 12.42
C TYR A 145 6.99 -9.41 12.29
N ILE A 146 7.51 -10.26 13.17
CA ILE A 146 7.23 -11.70 13.20
C ILE A 146 6.42 -12.02 14.46
N TYR A 147 5.34 -12.81 14.31
CA TYR A 147 4.54 -13.34 15.41
C TYR A 147 5.02 -14.76 15.77
N LYS A 148 5.20 -15.05 17.05
CA LYS A 148 5.50 -16.40 17.56
C LYS A 148 4.23 -17.25 17.71
#